data_AF-A0A833G373-F1
#
_entry.id   AF-A0A833G373-F1
#
_cell.length_a   1.000
_cell.length_b   1.000
_cell.length_c   1.000
_cell.angle_alpha   90.00
_cell.angle_beta   90.00
_cell.angle_gamma   90.00
#
_symmetry.space_group_name_H-M   'P 1'
#
loop_
_entity.id
_entity.type
_entity.pdbx_description
1 polymer ?
#
loop_
_entity_poly.entity_id
_entity_poly.type
_entity_poly.pdbx_seq_one_letter_code
_entity_poly.pdbx_strand_id
1 'polypeptide(L)' 'MMHRGASAEFRERVLAQKTVWMGGAYDAFSARMIERAGFEGIMTSGFGVSASLLGMPDAEL' A
#
# COMPACT_ATOMS: atom_id res chain seq x y z
N MET A 1 24.38 -4.39 4.34
CA MET A 1 23.13 -4.33 5.13
C MET A 1 22.21 -5.38 4.54
N MET A 2 21.87 -6.46 5.26
CA MET A 2 20.97 -7.48 4.73
C MET A 2 19.57 -6.85 4.62
N HIS A 3 19.09 -6.59 3.41
CA HIS A 3 17.70 -6.23 3.19
C HIS A 3 16.85 -7.46 3.53
N ARG A 4 16.08 -7.37 4.62
CA ARG A 4 15.01 -8.34 4.88
C ARG A 4 13.94 -8.15 3.80
N GLY A 5 13.26 -9.24 3.44
CA GLY A 5 12.16 -9.16 2.49
C GLY A 5 10.97 -8.41 3.09
N ALA A 6 10.28 -7.61 2.28
CA ALA A 6 9.12 -6.81 2.70
C ALA A 6 8.03 -7.64 3.43
N SER A 7 7.84 -8.90 3.03
CA SER A 7 6.92 -9.83 3.69
C SER A 7 7.29 -10.14 5.15
N ALA A 8 8.58 -10.31 5.45
CA ALA A 8 9.04 -10.59 6.80
C ALA A 8 8.84 -9.39 7.73
N GLU A 9 9.14 -8.18 7.24
CA GLU A 9 8.95 -6.93 7.98
C GLU A 9 7.46 -6.63 8.22
N PHE A 10 6.60 -6.85 7.22
CA PHE A 10 5.16 -6.68 7.37
C PHE A 10 4.58 -7.65 8.40
N ARG A 11 4.99 -8.93 8.34
CA ARG A 11 4.56 -9.95 9.31
C ARG A 11 4.93 -9.55 10.75
N GLU A 12 6.14 -9.07 10.97
CA GLU A 12 6.60 -8.63 12.29
C GLU A 12 5.71 -7.49 12.83
N ARG A 13 5.43 -6.48 12.00
CA ARG A 13 4.57 -5.36 12.37
C ARG A 13 3.14 -5.79 12.71
N VAL A 14 2.56 -6.73 11.95
CA VAL A 14 1.23 -7.29 12.23
C VAL A 14 1.23 -8.07 13.55
N LEU A 15 2.23 -8.91 13.77
CA LEU A 15 2.36 -9.72 15.00
C LEU A 15 2.67 -8.89 16.24
N ALA A 16 3.24 -7.69 16.08
CA ALA A 16 3.43 -6.75 17.18
C ALA A 16 2.11 -6.21 17.77
N GLN A 17 0.95 -6.53 17.17
CA GLN A 17 -0.39 -6.12 17.60
C GLN A 17 -0.54 -4.61 17.80
N LYS A 18 0.21 -3.82 17.01
CA LYS A 18 0.10 -2.37 16.96
C LYS A 18 -0.60 -1.98 15.68
N THR A 19 -1.35 -0.89 15.73
CA THR A 19 -1.92 -0.28 14.53
C THR A 19 -0.79 0.19 13.62
N VAL A 20 -0.78 -0.29 12.39
CA VAL A 20 0.12 0.16 11.33
C VAL A 20 -0.67 1.09 10.42
N TRP A 21 -0.30 2.37 10.40
CA TRP A 21 -0.89 3.33 9.48
C TRP A 21 -0.31 3.12 8.07
N MET A 22 -1.19 2.96 7.09
CA MET A 22 -0.81 2.77 5.69
C MET A 22 -1.52 3.80 4.81
N GLY A 23 -0.77 4.44 3.91
CA GLY A 23 -1.36 5.37 2.94
C GLY A 23 -1.96 4.64 1.74
N GLY A 24 -3.09 5.12 1.23
CA GLY A 24 -3.69 4.61 -0.01
C GLY A 24 -2.98 5.17 -1.24
N ALA A 25 -2.34 4.31 -2.02
CA ALA A 25 -1.68 4.64 -3.28
C ALA A 25 -2.43 4.00 -4.46
N TYR A 26 -2.94 4.82 -5.38
CA TYR A 26 -3.53 4.34 -6.64
C TYR A 26 -2.52 4.31 -7.80
N ASP A 27 -1.38 5.01 -7.65
CA ASP A 27 -0.28 5.02 -8.61
C ASP A 27 1.10 5.09 -7.92
N ALA A 28 2.16 5.00 -8.73
CA ALA A 28 3.54 5.05 -8.23
C ALA A 28 3.91 6.42 -7.65
N PHE A 29 3.37 7.51 -8.18
CA PHE A 29 3.65 8.86 -7.69
C PHE A 29 3.10 9.05 -6.27
N SER A 30 1.85 8.65 -6.04
CA SER A 30 1.21 8.62 -4.74
C SER A 30 2.01 7.78 -3.75
N ALA A 31 2.51 6.60 -4.16
CA ALA A 31 3.35 5.75 -3.32
C ALA A 31 4.66 6.47 -2.89
N ARG A 32 5.30 7.23 -3.78
CA ARG A 32 6.48 8.05 -3.45
C ARG A 32 6.14 9.20 -2.50
N MET A 33 4.99 9.83 -2.65
CA MET A 33 4.55 10.90 -1.74
C MET A 33 4.25 10.36 -0.35
N ILE A 34 3.64 9.18 -0.24
CA ILE A 34 3.36 8.52 1.03
C ILE A 34 4.65 8.11 1.75
N GLU A 35 5.63 7.55 1.03
CA GLU A 35 6.96 7.26 1.56
C GLU A 35 7.64 8.53 2.11
N ARG A 36 7.60 9.64 1.36
CA ARG A 36 8.15 10.94 1.79
C ARG A 36 7.43 11.53 3.00
N ALA A 37 6.14 11.21 3.19
CA ALA A 37 5.37 11.60 4.35
C ALA A 37 5.68 10.75 5.60
N GLY A 38 6.54 9.74 5.50
CA GLY A 38 7.03 8.95 6.63
C GLY A 38 6.14 7.75 7.00
N PHE A 39 5.24 7.33 6.11
CA PHE A 39 4.46 6.11 6.33
C PHE A 39 5.34 4.87 6.19
N GLU A 40 5.12 3.89 7.06
CA GLU A 40 5.84 2.62 7.05
C GLU A 40 5.28 1.60 6.04
N GLY A 41 4.15 1.92 5.41
CA GLY A 41 3.49 1.07 4.44
C GLY A 41 2.51 1.82 3.56
N ILE A 42 2.21 1.20 2.43
CA ILE A 42 1.17 1.64 1.49
C ILE A 42 0.17 0.51 1.29
N MET A 43 -1.06 0.87 0.96
CA MET A 43 -2.05 -0.06 0.41
C MET A 43 -2.48 0.44 -0.97
N THR A 44 -2.93 -0.48 -1.82
CA THR A 44 -3.65 -0.13 -3.04
C THR A 44 -5.01 -0.81 -3.01
N SER A 45 -6.02 -0.20 -3.63
CA SER A 45 -7.37 -0.76 -3.70
C SER A 45 -7.67 -1.27 -5.10
N GLY A 46 -8.49 -2.32 -5.20
CA GLY A 46 -9.01 -2.82 -6.48
C GLY A 46 -9.68 -1.71 -7.28
N PHE A 47 -10.56 -0.94 -6.64
CA PHE A 47 -11.15 0.26 -7.23
C PHE A 47 -10.13 1.30 -7.71
N GLY A 48 -9.08 1.57 -6.94
CA GLY A 48 -8.04 2.51 -7.34
C GLY A 48 -7.35 2.07 -8.64
N VAL A 49 -7.11 0.77 -8.79
CA VAL A 49 -6.60 0.18 -10.03
C VAL A 49 -7.64 0.25 -11.14
N SER A 50 -8.87 -0.22 -10.93
CA SER A 50 -9.93 -0.22 -11.96
C SER A 50 -10.19 1.18 -12.52
N ALA A 51 -10.39 2.16 -11.64
CA ALA A 51 -10.68 3.53 -12.03
C ALA A 51 -9.47 4.22 -12.68
N SER A 52 -8.26 4.05 -12.15
CA SER A 52 -7.08 4.80 -12.63
C SER A 52 -6.39 4.16 -13.82
N LEU A 53 -6.35 2.82 -13.88
CA LEU A 53 -5.68 2.07 -14.96
C LEU A 53 -6.64 1.75 -16.11
N LEU A 54 -7.87 1.33 -15.80
CA LEU A 54 -8.84 0.87 -16.80
C LEU A 54 -9.89 1.93 -17.16
N GLY A 55 -10.08 2.96 -16.31
CA GLY A 55 -11.14 3.95 -16.49
C GLY A 55 -12.53 3.37 -16.26
N MET A 56 -12.64 2.28 -15.49
CA MET A 56 -13.87 1.51 -15.28
C MET A 56 -14.29 1.52 -13.80
N PRO A 57 -15.59 1.33 -13.49
CA PRO A 57 -16.02 1.09 -12.12
C PRO A 57 -15.51 -0.25 -11.59
N ASP A 58 -15.36 -0.38 -10.27
CA ASP A 58 -15.10 -1.64 -9.57
C ASP A 58 -16.44 -2.29 -9.22
N ALA A 59 -17.09 -2.86 -10.24
CA ALA A 59 -18.37 -3.52 -10.13
C ALA A 59 -18.30 -4.88 -10.81
N GLU A 60 -18.50 -5.93 -10.01
CA GLU A 60 -18.79 -7.27 -10.53
C GLU A 60 -20.25 -7.25 -11.03
N LEU A 61 -20.47 -7.54 -12.32
CA LEU A 61 -21.80 -7.67 -12.93
C LEU A 61 -22.36 -9.09 -12.79
#